data_AF-D4MP90-F1
#
_entry.id   AF-D4MP90-F1
#
_cell.length_a   1.000
_cell.length_b   1.000
_cell.length_c   1.000
_cell.angle_alpha   90.00
_cell.angle_beta   90.00
_cell.angle_gamma   90.00
#
_symmetry.space_group_name_H-M   'P 1'
#
loop_
_entity.id
_entity.type
_entity.pdbx_description
1 polymer ?
#
loop_
_entity_poly.entity_id
_entity_poly.type
_entity_poly.pdbx_seq_one_letter_code
_entity_poly.pdbx_strand_id
1 'polypeptide(L)'
;MSNYQRLISYIYTYEGGIKGKNIGFAKLETRNGQCRLTVNVKKIFVGGNPLGVYLLSGDGELRIGTLFARNGAGEFRAVLDAGNVEGSQKTLEEFYGLTIHDVESGWRTYTTVWEDAVAHAAAVDLAGVTAENVQKSRREEENQSAKVLPELVLPISGEIEKELAREAAAESRGQSRGRKRETGLRKAFKERRQILSPQVSGIR
;
A
#
# COMPACT_ATOMS: atom_id res chain seq x y z
N MET A 1 10.47 -13.72 -41.31
CA MET A 1 10.52 -12.36 -40.72
C MET A 1 10.55 -12.53 -39.22
N SER A 2 11.56 -12.01 -38.53
CA SER A 2 11.67 -12.17 -37.08
C SER A 2 10.75 -11.16 -36.38
N ASN A 3 9.67 -11.66 -35.77
CA ASN A 3 8.83 -10.87 -34.86
C ASN A 3 9.68 -10.51 -33.64
N TYR A 4 10.27 -9.32 -33.70
CA TYR A 4 11.01 -8.71 -32.60
C TYR A 4 10.08 -7.73 -31.90
N GLN A 5 9.86 -7.94 -30.60
CA GLN A 5 9.04 -7.07 -29.76
C GLN A 5 9.87 -6.67 -28.54
N ARG A 6 9.81 -5.40 -28.16
CA ARG A 6 10.50 -4.87 -26.99
C ARG A 6 9.57 -4.00 -26.17
N LEU A 7 9.54 -4.25 -24.86
CA LEU A 7 8.79 -3.47 -23.88
C LEU A 7 9.71 -3.04 -22.75
N ILE A 8 9.56 -1.79 -22.29
CA ILE A 8 10.23 -1.28 -21.09
C ILE A 8 9.16 -0.64 -20.21
N SER A 9 9.06 -1.09 -18.97
CA SER A 9 8.10 -0.56 -18.01
C SER A 9 8.79 -0.12 -16.73
N TYR A 10 8.21 0.86 -16.05
CA TYR A 10 8.73 1.40 -14.80
C TYR A 10 8.11 0.67 -13.61
N ILE A 11 8.93 0.37 -12.61
CA ILE A 11 8.51 -0.32 -11.38
C ILE A 11 8.30 0.72 -10.29
N TYR A 12 7.16 0.63 -9.59
CA TYR A 12 6.80 1.50 -8.48
C TYR A 12 6.66 0.71 -7.19
N THR A 13 6.93 1.34 -6.06
CA THR A 13 6.62 0.77 -4.75
C THR A 13 5.11 0.79 -4.52
N TYR A 14 4.58 -0.22 -3.87
CA TYR A 14 3.24 -0.22 -3.30
C TYR A 14 3.34 -0.66 -1.84
N GLU A 15 2.76 0.13 -0.94
CA GLU A 15 2.71 -0.18 0.49
C GLU A 15 1.26 -0.08 0.94
N GLY A 16 0.69 -1.18 1.44
CA GLY A 16 -0.74 -1.21 1.80
C GLY A 16 -1.67 -0.80 0.65
N GLY A 17 -1.29 -1.09 -0.61
CA GLY A 17 -2.03 -0.71 -1.82
C GLY A 17 -1.76 0.71 -2.32
N ILE A 18 -1.00 1.53 -1.62
CA ILE A 18 -0.71 2.92 -2.02
C ILE A 18 0.51 2.96 -2.94
N LYS A 19 0.33 3.46 -4.17
CA LYS A 19 1.42 3.68 -5.14
C LYS A 19 2.39 4.74 -4.62
N GLY A 20 3.67 4.40 -4.62
CA GLY A 20 4.77 5.28 -4.21
C GLY A 20 5.72 5.62 -5.37
N LYS A 21 7.02 5.67 -5.05
CA LYS A 21 8.05 6.20 -5.94
C LYS A 21 8.46 5.18 -7.01
N ASN A 22 8.98 5.66 -8.14
CA ASN A 22 9.70 4.81 -9.07
C ASN A 22 11.00 4.30 -8.41
N ILE A 23 11.24 3.02 -8.56
CA ILE A 23 12.39 2.33 -7.97
C ILE A 23 13.20 1.53 -8.99
N GLY A 24 12.75 1.46 -10.24
CA GLY A 24 13.39 0.61 -11.22
C GLY A 24 12.65 0.52 -12.54
N PHE A 25 13.07 -0.46 -13.34
CA PHE A 25 12.44 -0.81 -14.60
C PHE A 25 12.50 -2.32 -14.87
N ALA A 26 11.54 -2.81 -15.63
CA ALA A 26 11.56 -4.11 -16.27
C ALA A 26 11.71 -3.91 -17.78
N LYS A 27 12.47 -4.79 -18.42
CA LYS A 27 12.68 -4.83 -19.86
C LYS A 27 12.38 -6.24 -20.35
N LEU A 28 11.49 -6.34 -21.33
CA LEU A 28 11.14 -7.58 -22.02
C LEU A 28 11.57 -7.45 -23.48
N GLU A 29 12.35 -8.40 -23.97
CA GLU A 29 12.81 -8.46 -25.36
C GLU A 29 12.49 -9.84 -25.93
N THR A 30 11.47 -9.90 -26.79
CA THR A 30 11.00 -11.14 -27.42
C THR A 30 11.61 -11.28 -28.81
N ARG A 31 12.23 -12.43 -29.08
CA ARG A 31 12.78 -12.79 -30.38
C ARG A 31 12.65 -14.29 -30.60
N ASN A 32 12.08 -14.69 -31.72
CA ASN A 32 11.96 -16.10 -32.13
C ASN A 32 11.32 -17.00 -31.05
N GLY A 33 10.27 -16.52 -30.39
CA GLY A 33 9.59 -17.28 -29.32
C GLY A 33 10.31 -17.29 -27.97
N GLN A 34 11.48 -16.67 -27.83
CA GLN A 34 12.13 -16.48 -26.52
C GLN A 34 11.99 -15.04 -26.05
N CYS A 35 11.66 -14.85 -24.78
CA CYS A 35 11.61 -13.55 -24.13
C CYS A 35 12.76 -13.41 -23.14
N ARG A 36 13.60 -12.38 -23.32
CA ARG A 36 14.61 -11.99 -22.34
C ARG A 36 14.03 -10.95 -21.41
N LEU A 37 13.83 -11.33 -20.15
CA LEU A 37 13.41 -10.45 -19.09
C LEU A 37 14.64 -9.93 -18.34
N THR A 38 14.70 -8.62 -18.13
CA THR A 38 15.69 -7.96 -17.28
C THR A 38 14.99 -6.99 -16.34
N VAL A 39 15.16 -7.18 -15.04
CA VAL A 39 14.58 -6.33 -14.00
C VAL A 39 15.69 -5.70 -13.19
N ASN A 40 15.64 -4.38 -13.05
CA ASN A 40 16.60 -3.61 -12.26
C ASN A 40 15.85 -2.73 -11.28
N VAL A 41 16.18 -2.87 -10.00
CA VAL A 41 15.53 -2.16 -8.89
C VAL A 41 16.55 -1.57 -7.93
N LYS A 42 16.22 -0.42 -7.34
CA LYS A 42 17.02 0.31 -6.36
C LYS A 42 16.09 0.82 -5.25
N LYS A 43 16.63 1.11 -4.07
CA LYS A 43 15.86 1.53 -2.89
C LYS A 43 14.80 0.48 -2.46
N ILE A 44 15.07 -0.80 -2.70
CA ILE A 44 14.24 -1.89 -2.17
C ILE A 44 14.60 -2.13 -0.70
N PHE A 45 13.59 -2.45 0.10
CA PHE A 45 13.78 -2.78 1.50
C PHE A 45 14.25 -4.22 1.59
N VAL A 46 15.42 -4.43 2.20
CA VAL A 46 16.01 -5.76 2.33
C VAL A 46 15.78 -6.22 3.75
N GLY A 47 14.70 -6.98 3.96
CA GLY A 47 14.37 -7.59 5.26
C GLY A 47 15.21 -8.83 5.59
N GLY A 48 16.25 -9.13 4.80
CA GLY A 48 17.01 -10.38 4.87
C GLY A 48 16.42 -11.52 4.05
N ASN A 49 15.13 -11.45 3.73
CA ASN A 49 14.43 -12.46 2.95
C ASN A 49 14.67 -12.32 1.44
N PRO A 50 14.72 -13.45 0.70
CA PRO A 50 14.75 -13.44 -0.75
C PRO A 50 13.43 -12.91 -1.31
N LEU A 51 13.49 -12.04 -2.32
CA LEU A 51 12.30 -11.50 -2.97
C LEU A 51 11.90 -12.41 -4.14
N GLY A 52 10.64 -12.81 -4.20
CA GLY A 52 10.11 -13.52 -5.36
C GLY A 52 9.88 -12.55 -6.52
N VAL A 53 10.10 -13.01 -7.75
CA VAL A 53 9.73 -12.28 -8.97
C VAL A 53 8.59 -13.04 -9.64
N TYR A 54 7.50 -12.34 -9.92
CA TYR A 54 6.27 -12.92 -10.43
C TYR A 54 5.73 -12.14 -11.63
N LEU A 55 5.16 -12.85 -12.60
CA LEU A 55 4.35 -12.25 -13.67
C LEU A 55 2.88 -12.26 -13.25
N LEU A 56 2.16 -11.21 -13.60
CA LEU A 56 0.75 -11.02 -13.27
C LEU A 56 -0.11 -11.40 -14.48
N SER A 57 -1.06 -12.30 -14.27
CA SER A 57 -2.07 -12.74 -15.24
C SER A 57 -3.47 -12.62 -14.63
N GLY A 58 -4.53 -12.77 -15.44
CA GLY A 58 -5.92 -12.72 -14.95
C GLY A 58 -6.23 -13.73 -13.84
N ASP A 59 -5.54 -14.88 -13.82
CA ASP A 59 -5.74 -15.93 -12.82
C ASP A 59 -4.84 -15.78 -11.57
N GLY A 60 -4.07 -14.70 -11.48
CA GLY A 60 -3.14 -14.43 -10.38
C GLY A 60 -1.68 -14.34 -10.83
N GLU A 61 -0.78 -14.62 -9.90
CA GLU A 61 0.67 -14.45 -10.10
C GLU A 61 1.41 -15.76 -10.36
N LEU A 62 2.34 -15.73 -11.31
CA LEU A 62 3.21 -16.85 -11.67
C LEU A 62 4.65 -16.53 -11.27
N ARG A 63 5.23 -17.32 -10.37
CA ARG A 63 6.62 -17.14 -9.96
C ARG A 63 7.57 -17.56 -11.07
N ILE A 64 8.44 -16.64 -11.47
CA ILE A 64 9.47 -16.86 -12.50
C ILE A 64 10.89 -16.88 -11.93
N GLY A 65 11.06 -16.53 -10.66
CA GLY A 65 12.37 -16.62 -10.03
C GLY A 65 12.46 -15.92 -8.68
N THR A 66 13.71 -15.63 -8.32
CA THR A 66 14.08 -15.00 -7.05
C THR A 66 15.09 -13.89 -7.31
N LEU A 67 14.83 -12.70 -6.79
CA LEU A 67 15.71 -11.55 -6.82
C LEU A 67 16.43 -11.43 -5.47
N PHE A 68 17.76 -11.39 -5.54
CA PHE A 68 18.60 -11.15 -4.37
C PHE A 68 19.00 -9.69 -4.30
N ALA A 69 18.53 -9.02 -3.24
CA ALA A 69 18.83 -7.63 -3.00
C ALA A 69 20.14 -7.47 -2.21
N ARG A 70 21.00 -6.54 -2.63
CA ARG A 70 22.21 -6.13 -1.90
C ARG A 70 22.23 -4.62 -1.80
N ASN A 71 22.35 -4.09 -0.57
CA ASN A 71 22.36 -2.64 -0.30
C ASN A 71 21.16 -1.90 -0.90
N GLY A 72 19.99 -2.54 -0.87
CA GLY A 72 18.77 -1.98 -1.45
C GLY A 72 18.75 -1.90 -2.97
N ALA A 73 19.65 -2.58 -3.68
CA ALA A 73 19.60 -2.74 -5.13
C ALA A 73 19.52 -4.22 -5.50
N GLY A 74 18.87 -4.52 -6.62
CA GLY A 74 18.70 -5.89 -7.10
C GLY A 74 18.58 -5.94 -8.61
N GLU A 75 19.10 -7.01 -9.17
CA GLU A 75 18.97 -7.32 -10.59
C GLU A 75 18.47 -8.75 -10.73
N PHE A 76 17.54 -8.95 -11.64
CA PHE A 76 17.04 -10.26 -12.02
C PHE A 76 17.02 -10.37 -13.55
N ARG A 77 17.46 -11.51 -14.06
CA ARG A 77 17.47 -11.82 -15.49
C ARG A 77 16.93 -13.23 -15.69
N ALA A 78 16.03 -13.37 -16.66
CA ALA A 78 15.47 -14.67 -17.05
C ALA A 78 15.30 -14.74 -18.57
N VAL A 79 15.35 -15.96 -19.10
CA VAL A 79 14.93 -16.27 -20.47
C VAL A 79 13.71 -17.14 -20.37
N LEU A 80 12.59 -16.66 -20.87
CA LEU A 80 11.29 -17.32 -20.82
C LEU A 80 10.92 -17.82 -22.21
N ASP A 81 10.22 -18.95 -22.28
CA ASP A 81 9.51 -19.37 -23.50
C ASP A 81 8.24 -18.52 -23.63
N ALA A 82 8.16 -17.72 -24.70
CA ALA A 82 7.02 -16.84 -24.92
C ALA A 82 5.73 -17.60 -25.27
N GLY A 83 5.83 -18.85 -25.73
CA GLY A 83 4.68 -19.70 -26.02
C GLY A 83 4.18 -20.51 -24.81
N ASN A 84 5.01 -20.69 -23.79
CA ASN A 84 4.65 -21.42 -22.57
C ASN A 84 5.53 -20.98 -21.39
N VAL A 85 5.13 -19.90 -20.71
CA VAL A 85 5.94 -19.30 -19.65
C VAL A 85 5.97 -20.21 -18.42
N GLU A 86 7.16 -20.66 -18.00
CA GLU A 86 7.37 -21.53 -16.82
C GLU A 86 6.43 -22.75 -16.75
N GLY A 87 6.05 -23.32 -17.90
CA GLY A 87 5.17 -24.49 -17.95
C GLY A 87 3.70 -24.22 -17.61
N SER A 88 3.31 -22.94 -17.50
CA SER A 88 1.95 -22.52 -17.13
C SER A 88 0.89 -22.73 -18.21
N GLN A 89 1.29 -23.15 -19.42
CA GLN A 89 0.48 -23.20 -20.64
C GLN A 89 -0.06 -21.82 -21.09
N LYS A 90 0.46 -20.74 -20.51
CA LYS A 90 0.16 -19.37 -20.89
C LYS A 90 1.26 -18.80 -21.76
N THR A 91 0.84 -18.06 -22.77
CA THR A 91 1.70 -17.23 -23.59
C THR A 91 2.13 -15.96 -22.84
N LEU A 92 3.21 -15.33 -23.28
CA LEU A 92 3.69 -14.08 -22.66
C LEU A 92 2.66 -12.95 -22.73
N GLU A 93 1.80 -12.95 -23.76
CA GLU A 93 0.79 -11.91 -24.02
C GLU A 93 -0.33 -11.91 -22.97
N GLU A 94 -0.56 -13.03 -22.29
CA GLU A 94 -1.57 -13.16 -21.23
C GLU A 94 -1.13 -12.51 -19.90
N PHE A 95 0.15 -12.14 -19.79
CA PHE A 95 0.67 -11.44 -18.63
C PHE A 95 0.59 -9.93 -18.85
N TYR A 96 0.00 -9.21 -17.91
CA TYR A 96 -0.23 -7.76 -17.99
C TYR A 96 0.75 -6.95 -17.11
N GLY A 97 1.52 -7.62 -16.25
CA GLY A 97 2.43 -6.95 -15.32
C GLY A 97 3.43 -7.88 -14.65
N LEU A 98 4.28 -7.28 -13.80
CA LEU A 98 5.27 -7.97 -12.99
C LEU A 98 5.25 -7.39 -11.59
N THR A 99 5.35 -8.27 -10.59
CA THR A 99 5.44 -7.90 -9.19
C THR A 99 6.64 -8.56 -8.52
N ILE A 100 7.23 -7.85 -7.57
CA ILE A 100 8.31 -8.34 -6.72
C ILE A 100 7.88 -8.09 -5.28
N HIS A 101 7.92 -9.12 -4.45
CA HIS A 101 7.62 -8.99 -3.03
C HIS A 101 8.30 -10.10 -2.23
N ASP A 102 8.25 -9.96 -0.91
CA ASP A 102 8.69 -11.01 -0.01
C ASP A 102 7.75 -12.21 -0.15
N VAL A 103 8.32 -13.42 -0.10
CA VAL A 103 7.57 -14.68 -0.14
C VAL A 103 6.70 -14.83 1.12
N GLU A 104 7.15 -14.27 2.25
CA GLU A 104 6.46 -14.36 3.53
C GLU A 104 5.52 -13.17 3.79
N SER A 105 5.68 -12.05 3.09
CA SER A 105 4.89 -10.83 3.32
C SER A 105 4.61 -10.02 2.05
N GLY A 106 3.33 -9.85 1.74
CA GLY A 106 2.84 -9.02 0.64
C GLY A 106 2.58 -7.55 0.99
N TRP A 107 2.88 -7.09 2.22
CA TRP A 107 2.54 -5.70 2.64
C TRP A 107 3.21 -4.63 1.78
N ARG A 108 4.42 -4.92 1.31
CA ARG A 108 5.20 -4.06 0.41
C ARG A 108 5.53 -4.84 -0.85
N THR A 109 5.10 -4.31 -1.99
CA THR A 109 5.36 -4.89 -3.31
C THR A 109 6.02 -3.87 -4.22
N TYR A 110 6.68 -4.35 -5.25
CA TYR A 110 7.28 -3.54 -6.29
C TYR A 110 6.70 -3.98 -7.62
N THR A 111 5.75 -3.21 -8.11
CA THR A 111 4.88 -3.66 -9.19
C THR A 111 5.00 -2.73 -10.40
N THR A 112 4.92 -3.35 -11.57
CA THR A 112 4.77 -2.68 -12.85
C THR A 112 3.66 -3.36 -13.62
N VAL A 113 2.89 -2.57 -14.35
CA VAL A 113 1.80 -3.00 -15.22
C VAL A 113 2.08 -2.36 -16.57
N TRP A 114 2.06 -3.16 -17.64
CA TRP A 114 2.43 -2.71 -18.98
C TRP A 114 1.28 -2.63 -19.98
N GLU A 115 0.17 -3.29 -19.68
CA GLU A 115 -1.09 -3.17 -20.42
C GLU A 115 -2.01 -2.14 -19.74
N ASP A 116 -3.01 -1.64 -20.49
CA ASP A 116 -4.06 -0.73 -20.01
C ASP A 116 -5.01 -1.46 -19.05
N ALA A 117 -4.54 -1.73 -17.83
CA ALA A 117 -5.26 -2.47 -16.79
C ALA A 117 -6.57 -1.82 -16.32
N VAL A 118 -6.93 -0.64 -16.85
CA VAL A 118 -8.25 -0.04 -16.63
C VAL A 118 -9.32 -0.75 -17.47
N ALA A 119 -9.00 -1.26 -18.66
CA ALA A 119 -9.97 -1.93 -19.53
C ALA A 119 -10.37 -3.33 -19.03
N HIS A 120 -9.41 -4.11 -18.51
CA HIS A 120 -9.68 -5.47 -18.04
C HIS A 120 -10.35 -5.50 -16.65
N ALA A 121 -9.96 -4.62 -15.72
CA ALA A 121 -10.62 -4.51 -14.42
C ALA A 121 -12.05 -3.97 -14.54
N ALA A 122 -12.30 -3.02 -15.46
CA ALA A 122 -13.66 -2.54 -15.73
C ALA A 122 -14.54 -3.58 -16.42
N ALA A 123 -13.98 -4.45 -17.27
CA ALA A 123 -14.75 -5.50 -17.94
C ALA A 123 -15.16 -6.65 -16.99
N VAL A 124 -14.31 -6.98 -16.01
CA VAL A 124 -14.58 -8.06 -15.05
C VAL A 124 -15.65 -7.67 -14.02
N ASP A 125 -15.80 -6.39 -13.69
CA ASP A 125 -16.84 -5.90 -12.77
C ASP A 125 -18.23 -5.70 -13.43
N LEU A 126 -18.29 -5.70 -14.77
CA LEU A 126 -19.54 -5.51 -15.53
C LEU A 126 -20.23 -6.82 -15.93
N ALA A 127 -19.51 -7.95 -15.95
CA ALA A 127 -20.09 -9.25 -16.29
C ALA A 127 -20.91 -9.88 -15.13
N GLY A 128 -20.81 -9.34 -13.91
CA GLY A 128 -21.55 -9.81 -12.73
C GLY A 128 -22.91 -9.13 -12.47
N VAL A 129 -23.29 -8.12 -13.28
CA VAL A 129 -24.58 -7.43 -13.14
C VAL A 129 -25.36 -7.54 -14.45
N THR A 130 -25.74 -8.76 -14.81
CA THR A 130 -26.94 -8.92 -15.63
C THR A 130 -28.16 -8.57 -14.75
N ALA A 131 -29.07 -7.78 -15.31
CA ALA A 131 -30.23 -7.18 -14.65
C ALA A 131 -31.27 -8.18 -14.07
N GLU A 132 -30.95 -9.48 -14.04
CA GLU A 132 -31.85 -10.55 -13.59
C GLU A 132 -31.66 -10.94 -12.13
N ASN A 133 -30.55 -10.58 -11.48
CA ASN A 133 -30.31 -10.91 -10.06
C ASN A 133 -30.78 -9.83 -9.06
N VAL A 134 -31.30 -8.69 -9.52
CA VAL A 134 -31.84 -7.62 -8.65
C VAL A 134 -33.25 -7.94 -8.12
N GLN A 135 -33.95 -8.95 -8.66
CA GLN A 135 -35.32 -9.26 -8.24
C GLN A 135 -35.49 -10.50 -7.35
N LYS A 136 -34.44 -11.26 -7.05
CA LYS A 136 -34.55 -12.47 -6.19
C LYS A 136 -34.11 -12.28 -4.74
N SER A 137 -33.26 -11.32 -4.42
CA SER A 137 -32.79 -11.07 -3.04
C SER A 137 -33.71 -10.15 -2.22
N ARG A 138 -34.85 -9.69 -2.76
CA ARG A 138 -35.85 -8.89 -2.03
C ARG A 138 -37.07 -9.68 -1.53
N ARG A 139 -37.04 -11.02 -1.59
CA ARG A 139 -38.19 -11.87 -1.23
C ARG A 139 -37.90 -12.97 -0.20
N GLU A 140 -36.69 -13.01 0.35
CA GLU A 140 -36.33 -14.01 1.37
C GLU A 140 -36.15 -13.42 2.78
N GLU A 141 -36.25 -12.09 2.95
CA GLU A 141 -36.10 -11.42 4.25
C GLU A 141 -37.39 -11.37 5.11
N GLU A 142 -38.53 -11.86 4.63
CA GLU A 142 -39.82 -11.71 5.36
C GLU A 142 -40.33 -12.96 6.10
N ASN A 143 -39.66 -14.12 6.05
CA ASN A 143 -40.28 -15.38 6.51
C ASN A 143 -39.62 -16.14 7.68
N GLN A 144 -38.68 -15.55 8.42
CA GLN A 144 -38.11 -16.19 9.63
C GLN A 144 -38.06 -15.29 10.88
N SER A 145 -38.84 -14.21 10.89
CA SER A 145 -39.06 -13.40 12.09
C SER A 145 -40.17 -14.02 12.95
N ALA A 146 -39.85 -15.10 13.68
CA ALA A 146 -40.47 -15.49 14.97
C ALA A 146 -40.04 -16.89 15.42
N LYS A 147 -38.98 -16.98 16.23
CA LYS A 147 -38.92 -17.82 17.45
C LYS A 147 -37.61 -17.59 18.25
N VAL A 148 -37.72 -16.71 19.26
CA VAL A 148 -37.15 -16.80 20.63
C VAL A 148 -35.61 -17.00 20.82
N LEU A 149 -34.91 -15.86 20.99
CA LEU A 149 -33.93 -15.41 22.02
C LEU A 149 -33.27 -16.41 23.02
N PRO A 150 -32.18 -16.03 23.75
CA PRO A 150 -31.01 -15.16 23.46
C PRO A 150 -29.68 -15.81 23.96
N GLU A 151 -28.56 -15.07 23.92
CA GLU A 151 -27.27 -15.31 24.62
C GLU A 151 -26.08 -15.65 23.72
N LEU A 152 -25.40 -14.59 23.24
CA LEU A 152 -23.94 -14.38 23.21
C LEU A 152 -23.64 -13.10 22.41
N VAL A 153 -24.15 -11.97 22.90
CA VAL A 153 -23.68 -10.64 22.45
C VAL A 153 -22.61 -10.20 23.43
N LEU A 154 -21.35 -10.32 23.02
CA LEU A 154 -20.23 -9.77 23.77
C LEU A 154 -20.35 -8.24 23.82
N PRO A 155 -20.16 -7.60 25.00
CA PRO A 155 -20.41 -6.20 25.22
C PRO A 155 -19.19 -5.37 24.81
N ILE A 156 -18.95 -5.18 23.51
CA ILE A 156 -17.76 -4.44 23.03
C ILE A 156 -18.13 -3.06 22.48
N SER A 157 -19.40 -2.80 22.17
CA SER A 157 -19.81 -1.52 21.57
C SER A 157 -19.88 -0.34 22.55
N GLY A 158 -19.92 -0.58 23.86
CA GLY A 158 -20.00 0.49 24.88
C GLY A 158 -18.64 0.98 25.41
N GLU A 159 -17.57 0.20 25.25
CA GLU A 159 -16.26 0.53 25.81
C GLU A 159 -15.50 1.53 24.91
N ILE A 160 -15.67 1.43 23.59
CA ILE A 160 -15.03 2.30 22.59
C ILE A 160 -15.56 3.74 22.69
N GLU A 161 -16.88 3.91 22.88
CA GLU A 161 -17.48 5.25 23.04
C GLU A 161 -17.05 5.92 24.35
N LYS A 162 -16.77 5.13 25.40
CA LYS A 162 -16.32 5.63 26.70
C LYS A 162 -14.84 6.01 26.71
N GLU A 163 -13.99 5.29 25.98
CA GLU A 163 -12.59 5.63 25.73
C GLU A 163 -12.47 6.91 24.89
N LEU A 164 -13.23 7.02 23.79
CA LEU A 164 -13.21 8.20 22.92
C LEU A 164 -13.68 9.48 23.64
N ALA A 165 -14.66 9.36 24.55
CA ALA A 165 -15.11 10.47 25.39
C ALA A 165 -14.10 10.85 26.50
N ARG A 166 -13.28 9.90 26.99
CA ARG A 166 -12.21 10.17 27.96
C ARG A 166 -11.01 10.85 27.33
N GLU A 167 -10.64 10.50 26.10
CA GLU A 167 -9.56 11.15 25.35
C GLU A 167 -9.92 12.59 24.99
N ALA A 168 -11.15 12.86 24.51
CA ALA A 168 -11.62 14.22 24.24
C ALA A 168 -11.69 15.11 25.51
N ALA A 169 -12.02 14.53 26.66
CA ALA A 169 -12.01 15.24 27.95
C ALA A 169 -10.58 15.50 28.48
N ALA A 170 -9.62 14.65 28.14
CA ALA A 170 -8.21 14.83 28.51
C ALA A 170 -7.52 15.93 27.67
N GLU A 171 -7.86 16.06 26.38
CA GLU A 171 -7.32 17.13 25.51
C GLU A 171 -7.75 18.53 25.94
N SER A 172 -9.02 18.71 26.37
CA SER A 172 -9.50 20.01 26.88
C SER A 172 -8.84 20.41 28.22
N ARG A 173 -8.45 19.44 29.05
CA ARG A 173 -7.67 19.65 30.30
C ARG A 173 -6.18 19.92 30.03
N GLY A 174 -5.62 19.40 28.95
CA GLY A 174 -4.24 19.67 28.51
C GLY A 174 -4.04 21.11 28.03
N GLN A 175 -4.98 21.64 27.24
CA GLN A 175 -4.89 23.01 26.70
C GLN A 175 -5.04 24.10 27.77
N SER A 176 -5.86 23.88 28.82
CA SER A 176 -5.98 24.83 29.94
C SER A 176 -4.77 24.85 30.88
N ARG A 177 -4.03 23.72 31.00
CA ARG A 177 -2.75 23.64 31.74
C ARG A 177 -1.58 24.27 30.97
N GLY A 178 -1.55 24.17 29.64
CA GLY A 178 -0.55 24.83 28.80
C GLY A 178 -0.64 26.36 28.86
N ARG A 179 -1.86 26.91 28.76
CA ARG A 179 -2.12 28.36 28.78
C ARG A 179 -1.79 29.04 30.12
N LYS A 180 -1.92 28.32 31.26
CA LYS A 180 -1.52 28.80 32.60
C LYS A 180 -0.01 28.81 32.82
N ARG A 181 0.75 27.88 32.21
CA ARG A 181 2.22 27.86 32.30
C ARG A 181 2.88 28.98 31.48
N GLU A 182 2.33 29.30 30.31
CA GLU A 182 2.83 30.37 29.45
C GLU A 182 2.58 31.78 30.02
N THR A 183 1.46 31.98 30.72
CA THR A 183 1.12 33.23 31.41
C THR A 183 1.93 33.43 32.71
N GLY A 184 2.26 32.35 33.43
CA GLY A 184 3.13 32.40 34.61
C GLY A 184 4.59 32.76 34.29
N LEU A 185 5.14 32.20 33.20
CA LEU A 185 6.51 32.49 32.76
C LEU A 185 6.68 33.94 32.27
N ARG A 186 5.67 34.49 31.59
CA ARG A 186 5.65 35.89 31.12
C ARG A 186 5.53 36.91 32.26
N LYS A 187 4.83 36.58 33.37
CA LYS A 187 4.79 37.44 34.57
C LYS A 187 6.13 37.43 35.31
N ALA A 188 6.74 36.26 35.52
CA ALA A 188 8.04 36.13 36.19
C ALA A 188 9.19 36.83 35.43
N PHE A 189 9.12 36.89 34.09
CA PHE A 189 10.11 37.58 33.27
C PHE A 189 9.95 39.12 33.29
N LYS A 190 8.72 39.63 33.46
CA LYS A 190 8.44 41.07 33.56
C LYS A 190 8.80 41.63 34.95
N GLU A 191 8.63 40.82 35.99
CA GLU A 191 8.94 41.19 37.39
C GLU A 191 10.46 41.20 37.67
N ARG A 192 11.23 40.27 37.08
CA ARG A 192 12.71 40.30 37.16
C ARG A 192 13.35 41.46 36.39
N ARG A 193 12.67 42.02 35.38
CA ARG A 193 13.18 43.13 34.57
C ARG A 193 12.92 44.51 35.21
N GLN A 194 12.04 44.59 36.22
CA GLN A 194 11.75 45.82 36.94
C GLN A 194 12.68 46.04 38.16
N ILE A 195 13.33 44.98 38.63
CA ILE A 195 14.27 44.99 39.78
C ILE A 195 15.70 45.40 39.35
N LEU A 196 16.04 45.33 38.06
CA LEU A 196 17.33 45.74 37.50
C LEU A 196 17.22 47.09 36.80
N SER A 197 16.89 48.13 37.57
CA SER A 197 17.03 49.52 37.14
C SER A 197 18.22 50.13 37.90
N PRO A 198 19.39 50.41 37.27
CA PRO A 198 20.42 51.18 37.93
C PRO A 198 19.98 52.64 38.02
N GLN A 199 19.78 53.13 39.24
CA GLN A 199 19.77 54.55 39.57
C GLN A 199 21.21 55.07 39.56
N VAL A 200 21.59 55.83 38.52
CA VAL A 200 22.76 56.73 38.54
C VAL A 200 22.44 57.87 37.56
N SER A 201 21.89 59.02 37.96
CA SER A 201 22.50 60.12 38.73
C SER A 201 23.79 60.67 38.14
N GLY A 202 23.66 61.71 37.31
CA GLY A 202 24.44 62.97 37.39
C GLY A 202 25.95 62.97 37.10
N ILE A 203 26.43 64.16 36.73
CA ILE A 203 27.83 64.59 36.49
C ILE A 203 28.26 64.25 35.04
N ARG A 204 28.49 65.19 34.14
CA ARG A 204 29.13 66.51 34.24
C ARG A 204 28.69 67.42 33.10
#